data_AF-A0A7G9YV64-F1
#
_entry.id   AF-A0A7G9YV64-F1
#
_cell.length_a   1.000
_cell.length_b   1.000
_cell.length_c   1.000
_cell.angle_alpha   90.00
_cell.angle_beta   90.00
_cell.angle_gamma   90.00
#
_symmetry.space_group_name_H-M   'P 1'
#
loop_
_entity.id
_entity.type
_entity.pdbx_description
1 polymer ?
#
loop_
_entity_poly.entity_id
_entity_poly.type
_entity_poly.pdbx_seq_one_letter_code
_entity_poly.pdbx_strand_id
1 'polypeptide(L)'
;MDYKEFFGNLFHQIDECDKYIKEHTAIMSRLLPHKVEREDIPEYCWFSIRELITNAVCHRDYEDQRSKVIVKIFSDRIEFYNPGGLPKGITPENILIRQYSRNSIIANVLAKLKYIEELGEGWNKIIDEHKNHPLKPKLPKIISDRYSVLVILHSVEEKFEKTTKELNERQKRAIGYLRRNERITNKEYQEINEATKKTATRDLQEMVGLGILIKSGRTGRGVYYVLNPTYKGDIRGQKYRPCGL
;
A
#
# COMPACT_ATOMS: atom_id res chain seq x y z
N MET A 1 -5.81 -5.65 -19.34
CA MET A 1 -5.67 -4.27 -18.82
C MET A 1 -6.99 -3.61 -19.14
N ASP A 2 -7.84 -3.45 -18.13
CA ASP A 2 -9.20 -2.97 -18.35
C ASP A 2 -9.17 -1.45 -18.50
N TYR A 3 -9.81 -0.97 -19.56
CA TYR A 3 -9.89 0.44 -19.90
C TYR A 3 -11.32 0.92 -19.67
N LYS A 4 -11.48 1.93 -18.82
CA LYS A 4 -12.77 2.58 -18.56
C LYS A 4 -12.63 4.08 -18.74
N GLU A 5 -13.59 4.65 -19.47
CA GLU A 5 -13.70 6.09 -19.67
C GLU A 5 -14.97 6.60 -18.97
N PHE A 6 -14.85 7.76 -18.32
CA PHE A 6 -15.94 8.40 -17.59
C PHE A 6 -16.41 9.64 -18.34
N PHE A 7 -17.72 9.77 -18.54
CA PHE A 7 -18.36 10.90 -19.23
C PHE A 7 -19.34 11.62 -18.30
N GLY A 8 -19.85 12.77 -18.73
CA GLY A 8 -20.82 13.56 -17.97
C GLY A 8 -20.20 14.77 -17.27
N ASN A 9 -20.84 15.26 -16.21
CA ASN A 9 -20.31 16.41 -15.46
C ASN A 9 -19.07 16.01 -14.62
N LEU A 10 -18.28 17.01 -14.23
CA LEU A 10 -17.01 16.77 -13.50
C LEU A 10 -17.22 16.01 -12.18
N PHE A 11 -18.30 16.26 -11.45
CA PHE A 11 -18.59 15.57 -10.19
C PHE A 11 -18.83 14.09 -10.42
N HIS A 12 -19.66 13.76 -11.41
CA HIS A 12 -19.93 12.38 -11.79
C HIS A 12 -18.67 11.64 -12.24
N GLN A 13 -17.80 12.31 -13.02
CA GLN A 13 -16.52 11.73 -13.41
C GLN A 13 -15.60 11.47 -12.20
N ILE A 14 -15.54 12.40 -11.24
CA ILE A 14 -14.75 12.23 -10.01
C ILE A 14 -15.30 11.05 -9.19
N ASP A 15 -16.60 11.03 -8.92
CA ASP A 15 -17.25 10.03 -8.07
C ASP A 15 -17.15 8.61 -8.67
N GLU A 16 -17.39 8.48 -9.98
CA GLU A 16 -17.29 7.19 -10.66
C GLU A 16 -15.84 6.71 -10.77
N CYS A 17 -14.87 7.62 -10.92
CA CYS A 17 -13.45 7.27 -10.91
C CYS A 17 -13.01 6.79 -9.53
N ASP A 18 -13.39 7.51 -8.46
CA ASP A 18 -13.09 7.12 -7.06
C ASP A 18 -13.71 5.77 -6.71
N LYS A 19 -14.98 5.56 -7.08
CA LYS A 19 -15.67 4.28 -6.91
C LYS A 19 -14.98 3.16 -7.68
N TYR A 20 -14.61 3.40 -8.94
CA TYR A 20 -13.94 2.39 -9.75
C TYR A 20 -12.59 2.00 -9.17
N ILE A 21 -11.78 2.96 -8.70
CA ILE A 21 -10.51 2.65 -8.04
C ILE A 21 -10.75 1.81 -6.79
N LYS A 22 -11.72 2.17 -5.94
CA LYS A 22 -12.08 1.40 -4.73
C LYS A 22 -12.50 -0.03 -5.04
N GLU A 23 -13.26 -0.24 -6.11
CA GLU A 23 -13.69 -1.57 -6.55
C GLU A 23 -12.55 -2.42 -7.15
N HIS A 24 -11.50 -1.78 -7.67
CA HIS A 24 -10.36 -2.43 -8.34
C HIS A 24 -9.06 -2.40 -7.50
N THR A 25 -9.16 -2.04 -6.22
CA THR A 25 -8.04 -2.03 -5.27
C THR A 25 -8.30 -3.04 -4.17
N ALA A 26 -7.22 -3.62 -3.65
CA ALA A 26 -7.31 -4.67 -2.65
C ALA A 26 -7.67 -4.11 -1.27
N ILE A 27 -8.62 -4.78 -0.62
CA ILE A 27 -8.96 -4.56 0.79
C ILE A 27 -8.39 -5.71 1.62
N MET A 28 -7.57 -5.39 2.61
CA MET A 28 -6.98 -6.38 3.52
C MET A 28 -7.84 -6.57 4.74
N SER A 29 -8.41 -7.76 4.90
CA SER A 29 -9.14 -8.11 6.11
C SER A 29 -8.19 -8.58 7.23
N ARG A 30 -8.16 -7.90 8.38
CA ARG A 30 -7.33 -8.22 9.55
C ARG A 30 -8.23 -8.65 10.72
N LEU A 31 -7.93 -9.79 11.34
CA LEU A 31 -8.45 -10.15 12.66
C LEU A 31 -7.58 -9.48 13.73
N LEU A 32 -8.16 -8.62 14.55
CA LEU A 32 -7.47 -8.07 15.71
C LEU A 32 -7.59 -9.07 16.89
N PRO A 33 -6.52 -9.34 17.67
CA PRO A 33 -6.57 -10.30 18.78
C PRO A 33 -7.64 -10.03 19.86
N HIS A 34 -8.22 -8.84 19.85
CA HIS A 34 -9.16 -8.30 20.84
C HIS A 34 -10.52 -7.94 20.23
N LYS A 35 -10.77 -8.27 18.96
CA LYS A 35 -12.09 -8.13 18.33
C LYS A 35 -12.44 -9.42 17.59
N VAL A 36 -13.69 -9.87 17.76
CA VAL A 36 -14.23 -11.03 17.01
C VAL A 36 -14.40 -10.67 15.54
N GLU A 37 -14.63 -9.39 15.24
CA GLU A 37 -14.85 -8.89 13.90
C GLU A 37 -13.55 -8.61 13.15
N ARG A 38 -13.57 -8.96 11.86
CA ARG A 38 -12.52 -8.59 10.90
C ARG A 38 -12.61 -7.11 10.60
N GLU A 39 -11.47 -6.44 10.63
CA GLU A 39 -11.33 -5.05 10.19
C GLU A 39 -10.73 -5.03 8.78
N ASP A 40 -11.47 -4.42 7.86
CA ASP A 40 -11.05 -4.26 6.48
C ASP A 40 -10.21 -2.99 6.34
N ILE A 41 -8.91 -3.18 6.09
CA ILE A 41 -7.91 -2.13 5.93
C ILE A 41 -7.60 -2.01 4.43
N PRO A 42 -7.90 -0.88 3.79
CA PRO A 42 -7.59 -0.69 2.38
C PRO A 42 -6.09 -0.68 2.13
N GLU A 43 -5.63 -1.09 0.96
CA GLU A 43 -4.20 -1.03 0.62
C GLU A 43 -3.71 0.42 0.44
N TYR A 44 -4.62 1.32 0.05
CA TYR A 44 -4.38 2.76 -0.13
C TYR A 44 -5.23 3.58 0.84
N CYS A 45 -4.75 4.77 1.19
CA CYS A 45 -5.56 5.72 1.94
C CYS A 45 -6.66 6.28 1.03
N TRP A 46 -7.94 6.05 1.35
CA TRP A 46 -9.06 6.55 0.54
C TRP A 46 -9.07 8.07 0.41
N PHE A 47 -8.66 8.78 1.46
CA PHE A 47 -8.48 10.23 1.41
C PHE A 47 -7.50 10.63 0.30
N SER A 48 -6.37 9.93 0.18
CA SER A 48 -5.35 10.23 -0.83
C SER A 48 -5.83 9.97 -2.24
N ILE A 49 -6.60 8.90 -2.47
CA ILE A 49 -7.20 8.64 -3.79
C ILE A 49 -8.14 9.78 -4.17
N ARG A 50 -9.09 10.13 -3.30
CA ARG A 50 -10.04 11.23 -3.52
C ARG A 50 -9.32 12.55 -3.83
N GLU A 51 -8.33 12.89 -3.01
CA GLU A 51 -7.56 14.12 -3.12
C GLU A 51 -6.76 14.17 -4.43
N LEU A 52 -6.13 13.07 -4.85
CA LEU A 52 -5.36 12.99 -6.09
C LEU A 52 -6.24 13.08 -7.34
N ILE A 53 -7.40 12.43 -7.35
CA ILE A 53 -8.37 12.56 -8.46
C ILE A 53 -8.83 14.01 -8.57
N THR A 54 -9.22 14.61 -7.45
CA THR A 54 -9.78 15.96 -7.43
C THR A 54 -8.71 17.00 -7.81
N ASN A 55 -7.47 16.82 -7.35
CA ASN A 55 -6.34 17.65 -7.78
C ASN A 55 -6.02 17.48 -9.27
N ALA A 56 -6.12 16.26 -9.81
CA ALA A 56 -5.94 16.04 -11.23
C ALA A 56 -6.98 16.82 -12.05
N VAL A 57 -8.25 16.82 -11.64
CA VAL A 57 -9.33 17.59 -12.29
C VAL A 57 -9.11 19.09 -12.11
N CYS A 58 -8.85 19.55 -10.89
CA CYS A 58 -8.68 20.98 -10.56
C CYS A 58 -7.50 21.62 -11.33
N HIS A 59 -6.40 20.91 -11.45
CA HIS A 59 -5.17 21.40 -12.07
C HIS A 59 -4.98 20.94 -13.52
N ARG A 60 -5.98 20.30 -14.13
CA ARG A 60 -5.93 19.89 -15.54
C ARG A 60 -5.76 21.10 -16.45
N ASP A 61 -4.94 20.95 -17.48
CA ASP A 61 -4.94 21.89 -18.61
C ASP A 61 -6.19 21.70 -19.47
N TYR A 62 -7.16 22.61 -19.33
CA TYR A 62 -8.42 22.55 -20.09
C TYR A 62 -8.33 23.15 -21.49
N GLU A 63 -7.24 23.84 -21.83
CA GLU A 63 -7.00 24.31 -23.20
C GLU A 63 -6.63 23.13 -24.11
N ASP A 64 -5.94 22.12 -23.57
CA ASP A 64 -5.68 20.87 -24.26
C ASP A 64 -6.93 19.96 -24.25
N GLN A 65 -7.66 19.98 -25.37
CA GLN A 65 -8.83 19.13 -25.59
C GLN A 65 -8.47 17.70 -26.05
N ARG A 66 -7.22 17.45 -26.45
CA ARG A 66 -6.79 16.14 -26.99
C ARG A 66 -6.29 15.21 -25.88
N SER A 67 -5.76 15.78 -24.81
CA SER A 67 -5.28 15.03 -23.64
C SER A 67 -6.36 14.82 -22.59
N LYS A 68 -6.26 13.75 -21.81
CA LYS A 68 -7.16 13.46 -20.70
C LYS A 68 -6.34 13.20 -19.44
N VAL A 69 -6.95 13.37 -18.27
CA VAL A 69 -6.40 12.78 -17.05
C VAL A 69 -6.46 11.27 -17.21
N ILE A 70 -5.35 10.59 -16.98
CA ILE A 70 -5.26 9.13 -17.12
C ILE A 70 -4.86 8.57 -15.76
N VAL A 71 -5.69 7.68 -15.22
CA VAL A 71 -5.34 6.92 -14.02
C VAL A 71 -5.01 5.49 -14.43
N LYS A 72 -3.81 5.03 -14.08
CA LYS A 72 -3.37 3.65 -14.33
C LYS A 72 -3.26 2.94 -12.99
N ILE A 73 -3.98 1.83 -12.85
CA ILE A 73 -3.92 0.96 -11.68
C ILE A 73 -3.01 -0.22 -12.04
N PHE A 74 -1.90 -0.33 -11.32
CA PHE A 74 -1.01 -1.49 -11.35
C PHE A 74 -1.24 -2.30 -10.07
N SER A 75 -0.63 -3.49 -9.98
CA SER A 75 -0.69 -4.28 -8.75
C SER A 75 -0.03 -3.54 -7.58
N ASP A 76 1.11 -2.90 -7.84
CA ASP A 76 1.97 -2.32 -6.81
C ASP A 76 1.78 -0.80 -6.61
N ARG A 77 1.03 -0.12 -7.49
CA ARG A 77 0.88 1.34 -7.47
C ARG A 77 -0.30 1.83 -8.32
N ILE A 78 -0.76 3.04 -8.02
CA ILE A 78 -1.64 3.82 -8.88
C ILE A 78 -0.87 5.03 -9.40
N GLU A 79 -0.95 5.27 -10.70
CA GLU A 79 -0.36 6.41 -11.38
C GLU A 79 -1.47 7.36 -11.83
N PHE A 80 -1.44 8.60 -11.33
CA PHE A 80 -2.31 9.69 -11.73
C PHE A 80 -1.53 10.60 -12.69
N TYR A 81 -1.82 10.48 -13.99
CA TYR A 81 -1.25 11.32 -15.02
C TYR A 81 -2.19 12.48 -15.32
N ASN A 82 -1.69 13.71 -15.18
CA ASN A 82 -2.41 14.94 -15.48
C ASN A 82 -1.70 15.72 -16.60
N PRO A 83 -2.39 16.06 -17.70
CA PRO A 83 -1.85 16.95 -18.71
C PRO A 83 -1.74 18.39 -18.19
N GLY A 84 -0.63 19.03 -18.54
CA GLY A 84 -0.20 20.32 -18.01
C GLY A 84 0.89 20.14 -16.97
N GLY A 85 2.05 20.77 -17.16
CA GLY A 85 3.14 20.78 -16.18
C GLY A 85 2.80 21.53 -14.88
N LEU A 86 3.76 21.70 -13.99
CA LEU A 86 3.54 22.56 -12.83
C LEU A 86 3.46 24.04 -13.25
N PRO A 87 2.63 24.88 -12.58
CA PRO A 87 2.61 26.32 -12.81
C PRO A 87 4.01 26.93 -12.61
N LYS A 88 4.31 28.03 -13.32
CA LYS A 88 5.63 28.68 -13.22
C LYS A 88 5.95 29.02 -11.76
N GLY A 89 7.11 28.57 -11.28
CA GLY A 89 7.58 28.78 -9.91
C GLY A 89 7.07 27.75 -8.89
N ILE A 90 6.28 26.76 -9.32
CA ILE A 90 5.91 25.58 -8.53
C ILE A 90 6.81 24.41 -8.93
N THR A 91 7.35 23.71 -7.94
CA THR A 91 8.16 22.51 -8.06
C THR A 91 7.63 21.44 -7.10
N PRO A 92 7.92 20.16 -7.33
CA PRO A 92 7.54 19.09 -6.39
C PRO A 92 7.97 19.35 -4.95
N GLU A 93 9.08 20.06 -4.75
CA GLU A 93 9.65 20.38 -3.44
C GLU A 93 8.94 21.56 -2.76
N ASN A 94 8.29 22.44 -3.53
CA ASN A 94 7.66 23.65 -3.00
C ASN A 94 6.12 23.65 -3.07
N ILE A 95 5.52 22.61 -3.67
CA ILE A 95 4.06 22.45 -3.82
C ILE A 95 3.31 22.42 -2.49
N LEU A 96 4.05 22.14 -1.41
CA LEU A 96 3.61 22.21 -0.02
C LEU A 96 3.41 23.65 0.50
N ILE A 97 4.12 24.62 -0.08
CA ILE A 97 4.24 26.00 0.42
C ILE A 97 3.58 26.98 -0.56
N ARG A 98 3.59 26.67 -1.85
CA ARG A 98 3.01 27.50 -2.92
C ARG A 98 2.03 26.68 -3.73
N GLN A 99 0.78 27.11 -3.75
CA GLN A 99 -0.25 26.49 -4.56
C GLN A 99 -0.89 27.52 -5.47
N TYR A 100 -0.92 27.20 -6.76
CA TYR A 100 -1.59 28.00 -7.77
C TYR A 100 -2.58 27.10 -8.50
N SER A 101 -3.87 27.38 -8.34
CA SER A 101 -4.88 26.71 -9.15
C SER A 101 -4.83 27.29 -10.56
N ARG A 102 -4.67 26.43 -11.56
CA ARG A 102 -4.76 26.83 -12.97
C ARG A 102 -6.16 27.32 -13.32
N ASN A 103 -7.18 26.72 -12.69
CA ASN A 103 -8.57 27.09 -12.88
C ASN A 103 -9.23 27.41 -11.53
N SER A 104 -9.16 28.68 -11.14
CA SER A 104 -9.74 29.17 -9.89
C SER A 104 -11.26 29.01 -9.81
N ILE A 105 -11.96 28.98 -10.94
CA ILE A 105 -13.42 28.77 -10.96
C ILE A 105 -13.73 27.32 -10.56
N ILE A 106 -13.06 26.34 -11.19
CA ILE A 106 -13.22 24.92 -10.86
C ILE A 106 -12.82 24.66 -9.40
N ALA A 107 -11.69 25.20 -8.96
CA ALA A 107 -11.25 25.08 -7.58
C ALA A 107 -12.29 25.62 -6.59
N ASN A 108 -12.81 26.82 -6.83
CA ASN A 108 -13.83 27.42 -5.96
C ASN A 108 -15.13 26.60 -5.92
N VAL A 109 -15.56 26.05 -7.05
CA VAL A 109 -16.76 25.21 -7.10
C VAL A 109 -16.55 23.90 -6.32
N LEU A 110 -15.41 23.23 -6.52
CA LEU A 110 -15.06 22.01 -5.79
C LEU A 110 -14.91 22.26 -4.29
N ALA A 111 -14.34 23.40 -3.88
CA ALA A 111 -14.21 23.78 -2.47
C ALA A 111 -15.59 24.03 -1.83
N LYS A 112 -16.48 24.77 -2.50
CA LYS A 112 -17.85 25.02 -2.01
C LYS A 112 -18.66 23.73 -1.84
N LEU A 113 -18.40 22.74 -2.69
CA LEU A 113 -19.04 21.43 -2.65
C LEU A 113 -18.30 20.42 -1.76
N LYS A 114 -17.22 20.83 -1.09
CA LYS A 114 -16.40 20.00 -0.18
C LYS A 114 -15.74 18.80 -0.85
N TYR A 115 -15.44 18.90 -2.14
CA TYR A 115 -14.64 17.92 -2.89
C TYR A 115 -13.14 18.10 -2.63
N ILE A 116 -12.72 19.35 -2.43
CA ILE A 116 -11.37 19.70 -1.96
C ILE A 116 -11.46 20.41 -0.60
N GLU A 117 -10.42 20.22 0.19
CA GLU A 117 -10.17 21.02 1.40
C GLU A 117 -9.68 22.43 1.01
N GLU A 118 -9.41 23.29 2.00
CA GLU A 118 -8.76 24.58 1.73
C GLU A 118 -7.43 24.39 0.97
N LEU A 119 -7.18 25.28 0.01
CA LEU A 119 -5.97 25.29 -0.82
C LEU A 119 -4.73 25.30 0.10
N GLY A 120 -3.89 24.26 0.00
CA GLY A 120 -2.64 24.13 0.74
C GLY A 120 -2.58 22.92 1.66
N GLU A 121 -3.71 22.38 2.09
CA GLU A 121 -3.74 21.33 3.11
C GLU A 121 -3.75 19.90 2.55
N GLY A 122 -4.22 19.73 1.31
CA GLY A 122 -4.47 18.41 0.73
C GLY A 122 -3.25 17.49 0.75
N TRP A 123 -2.09 17.99 0.31
CA TRP A 123 -0.87 17.18 0.29
C TRP A 123 -0.31 16.88 1.69
N ASN A 124 -0.45 17.81 2.64
CA ASN A 124 -0.06 17.58 4.03
C ASN A 124 -0.91 16.47 4.66
N LYS A 125 -2.24 16.52 4.44
CA LYS A 125 -3.16 15.46 4.88
C LYS A 125 -2.83 14.12 4.22
N ILE A 126 -2.48 14.09 2.93
CA ILE A 126 -1.99 12.86 2.27
C ILE A 126 -0.78 12.28 3.02
N ILE A 127 0.21 13.11 3.35
CA ILE A 127 1.41 12.66 4.07
C ILE A 127 1.05 12.09 5.45
N ASP A 128 0.19 12.79 6.19
CA ASP A 128 -0.20 12.39 7.54
C ASP A 128 -1.03 11.11 7.54
N GLU A 129 -1.98 10.97 6.61
CA GLU A 129 -2.73 9.73 6.38
C GLU A 129 -1.79 8.57 6.09
N HIS A 130 -0.79 8.73 5.22
CA HIS A 130 0.17 7.66 4.91
C HIS A 130 1.01 7.25 6.13
N LYS A 131 1.41 8.21 6.97
CA LYS A 131 2.18 7.94 8.20
C LYS A 131 1.34 7.20 9.24
N ASN A 132 0.07 7.57 9.36
CA ASN A 132 -0.86 7.02 10.36
C ASN A 132 -1.57 5.75 9.87
N HIS A 133 -1.53 5.46 8.56
CA HIS A 133 -2.16 4.30 7.97
C HIS A 133 -1.63 3.00 8.62
N PRO A 134 -2.49 2.02 8.96
CA PRO A 134 -2.09 0.79 9.66
C PRO A 134 -1.01 -0.02 8.94
N LEU A 135 -0.92 0.15 7.61
CA LEU A 135 0.03 -0.57 6.76
C LEU A 135 1.29 0.22 6.42
N LYS A 136 1.30 1.53 6.72
CA LYS A 136 2.40 2.48 6.43
C LYS A 136 2.91 2.36 4.98
N PRO A 137 2.07 2.67 3.96
CA PRO A 137 2.50 2.72 2.57
C PRO A 137 3.61 3.75 2.38
N LYS A 138 4.39 3.60 1.31
CA LYS A 138 5.40 4.60 0.95
C LYS A 138 4.71 5.91 0.59
N LEU A 139 5.36 7.02 0.92
CA LEU A 139 4.86 8.34 0.53
C LEU A 139 4.74 8.44 -1.00
N PRO A 140 3.71 9.12 -1.51
CA PRO A 140 3.54 9.31 -2.94
C PRO A 140 4.67 10.15 -3.53
N LYS A 141 5.00 9.88 -4.78
CA LYS A 141 6.04 10.61 -5.53
C LYS A 141 5.41 11.47 -6.61
N ILE A 142 5.90 12.70 -6.74
CA ILE A 142 5.53 13.59 -7.82
C ILE A 142 6.69 13.63 -8.82
N ILE A 143 6.38 13.35 -10.08
CA ILE A 143 7.28 13.53 -11.21
C ILE A 143 6.60 14.53 -12.13
N SER A 144 7.29 15.61 -12.48
CA SER A 144 6.71 16.64 -13.34
C SER A 144 7.71 17.06 -14.40
N ASP A 145 7.19 17.34 -15.59
CA ASP A 145 7.90 18.06 -16.63
C ASP A 145 7.13 19.32 -17.04
N ARG A 146 7.49 19.92 -18.18
CA ARG A 146 6.85 21.12 -18.70
C ARG A 146 5.40 20.88 -19.12
N TYR A 147 5.06 19.66 -19.50
CA TYR A 147 3.82 19.31 -20.20
C TYR A 147 2.91 18.40 -19.38
N SER A 148 3.41 17.78 -18.31
CA SER A 148 2.64 16.84 -17.52
C SER A 148 3.10 16.75 -16.07
N VAL A 149 2.18 16.29 -15.23
CA VAL A 149 2.43 15.90 -13.85
C VAL A 149 1.97 14.46 -13.67
N LEU A 150 2.85 13.64 -13.11
CA LEU A 150 2.60 12.26 -12.73
C LEU A 150 2.73 12.13 -11.22
N VAL A 151 1.66 11.70 -10.56
CA VAL A 151 1.70 11.33 -9.14
C VAL A 151 1.60 9.82 -9.01
N ILE A 152 2.57 9.22 -8.32
CA ILE A 152 2.65 7.79 -8.08
C ILE A 152 2.27 7.52 -6.63
N LEU A 153 1.18 6.80 -6.43
CA LEU A 153 0.69 6.32 -5.14
C LEU A 153 1.07 4.84 -5.00
N HIS A 154 1.91 4.50 -4.03
CA HIS A 154 2.42 3.14 -3.88
C HIS A 154 1.51 2.27 -3.01
N SER A 155 1.18 1.06 -3.49
CA SER A 155 0.55 0.04 -2.65
C SER A 155 1.55 -0.43 -1.60
N VAL A 156 1.03 -1.06 -0.56
CA VAL A 156 1.83 -1.77 0.44
C VAL A 156 2.31 -3.12 -0.13
N GLU A 157 1.91 -3.50 -1.35
CA GLU A 157 2.27 -4.75 -2.02
C GLU A 157 3.78 -5.06 -2.03
N GLU A 158 4.64 -4.03 -2.00
CA GLU A 158 6.10 -4.19 -1.93
C GLU A 158 6.60 -4.83 -0.61
N LYS A 159 5.77 -4.88 0.44
CA LYS A 159 6.04 -5.70 1.64
C LYS A 159 5.74 -7.19 1.44
N PHE A 160 4.95 -7.55 0.44
CA PHE A 160 4.49 -8.91 0.19
C PHE A 160 5.21 -9.58 -0.99
N GLU A 161 5.65 -8.84 -2.02
CA GLU A 161 6.55 -9.40 -3.05
C GLU A 161 7.98 -9.60 -2.56
N LYS A 162 8.45 -8.81 -1.58
CA LYS A 162 9.75 -9.07 -0.92
C LYS A 162 9.78 -10.35 -0.09
N THR A 163 8.69 -11.11 -0.03
CA THR A 163 8.65 -12.43 0.60
C THR A 163 9.02 -13.60 -0.34
N THR A 164 9.47 -13.33 -1.57
CA THR A 164 10.23 -14.28 -2.42
C THR A 164 11.72 -13.97 -2.46
N LYS A 165 12.30 -13.43 -1.39
CA LYS A 165 13.69 -13.81 -1.07
C LYS A 165 13.62 -15.32 -0.81
N GLU A 166 14.30 -16.14 -1.62
CA GLU A 166 14.29 -17.60 -1.45
C GLU A 166 14.58 -17.94 0.02
N LEU A 167 13.54 -18.32 0.75
CA LEU A 167 13.70 -18.76 2.12
C LEU A 167 14.64 -19.96 2.08
N ASN A 168 15.62 -19.95 2.97
CA ASN A 168 16.50 -21.10 3.06
C ASN A 168 15.69 -22.32 3.54
N GLU A 169 16.21 -23.53 3.29
CA GLU A 169 15.50 -24.77 3.63
C GLU A 169 15.16 -24.90 5.13
N ARG A 170 15.89 -24.21 6.02
CA ARG A 170 15.58 -24.18 7.46
C ARG A 170 14.37 -23.31 7.78
N GLN A 171 14.26 -22.15 7.12
CA GLN A 171 13.15 -21.22 7.25
C GLN A 171 11.86 -21.82 6.66
N LYS A 172 11.93 -22.50 5.51
CA LYS A 172 10.81 -23.25 4.94
C LYS A 172 10.30 -24.34 5.89
N ARG A 173 11.22 -25.11 6.49
CA ARG A 173 10.87 -26.12 7.51
C ARG A 173 10.19 -25.53 8.73
N ALA A 174 10.65 -24.37 9.21
CA ALA A 174 10.03 -23.67 10.33
C ALA A 174 8.59 -23.20 10.01
N ILE A 175 8.33 -22.73 8.79
CA ILE A 175 6.96 -22.42 8.34
C ILE A 175 6.10 -23.68 8.31
N GLY A 176 6.64 -24.80 7.78
CA GLY A 176 5.95 -26.09 7.78
C GLY A 176 5.62 -26.58 9.19
N TYR A 177 6.50 -26.34 10.17
CA TYR A 177 6.25 -26.62 11.58
C TYR A 177 5.14 -25.73 12.16
N LEU A 178 5.20 -24.41 11.91
CA LEU A 178 4.21 -23.43 12.37
C LEU A 178 2.83 -23.56 11.72
N ARG A 179 2.73 -24.24 10.58
CA ARG A 179 1.43 -24.60 9.99
C ARG A 179 0.74 -25.73 10.74
N ARG A 180 1.50 -26.55 11.47
CA ARG A 180 0.99 -27.67 12.28
C ARG A 180 0.92 -27.34 13.78
N ASN A 181 1.71 -26.37 14.22
CA ASN A 181 1.84 -25.96 15.62
C ASN A 181 1.62 -24.45 15.71
N GLU A 182 0.89 -23.97 16.71
CA GLU A 182 0.52 -22.55 16.81
C GLU A 182 1.71 -21.61 17.04
N ARG A 183 2.82 -22.13 17.58
CA ARG A 183 4.03 -21.37 17.92
C ARG A 183 5.29 -22.20 17.75
N ILE A 184 6.42 -21.51 17.63
CA ILE A 184 7.75 -22.09 17.66
C ILE A 184 8.65 -21.26 18.58
N THR A 185 9.40 -21.93 19.42
CA THR A 185 10.44 -21.34 20.28
C THR A 185 11.79 -21.48 19.60
N ASN A 186 12.79 -20.74 20.10
CA ASN A 186 14.15 -20.88 19.61
C ASN A 186 14.70 -22.31 19.81
N LYS A 187 14.28 -23.01 20.88
CA LYS A 187 14.69 -24.39 21.15
C LYS A 187 14.08 -25.35 20.13
N GLU A 188 12.77 -25.24 19.87
CA GLU A 188 12.09 -26.06 18.87
C GLU A 188 12.65 -25.81 17.46
N TYR A 189 13.00 -24.55 17.12
CA TYR A 189 13.67 -24.26 15.84
C TYR A 189 15.02 -24.97 15.71
N GLN A 190 15.80 -25.05 16.79
CA GLN A 190 17.08 -25.77 16.79
C GLN A 190 16.86 -27.27 16.57
N GLU A 191 15.85 -27.85 17.21
CA GLU A 191 15.52 -29.28 17.12
C GLU A 191 15.08 -29.68 15.69
N ILE A 192 14.21 -28.90 15.05
CA ILE A 192 13.70 -29.24 13.69
C ILE A 192 14.73 -29.04 12.57
N ASN A 193 15.76 -28.21 12.81
CA ASN A 193 16.71 -27.79 11.78
C ASN A 193 18.15 -28.20 12.09
N GLU A 194 18.39 -28.94 13.18
CA GLU A 194 19.71 -29.31 13.69
C GLU A 194 20.66 -28.10 13.74
N ALA A 195 20.13 -26.95 14.15
CA ALA A 195 20.80 -25.66 14.07
C ALA A 195 21.36 -25.23 15.43
N THR A 196 22.48 -24.51 15.44
CA THR A 196 22.97 -23.89 16.67
C THR A 196 22.03 -22.77 17.13
N LYS A 197 22.01 -22.48 18.44
CA LYS A 197 21.27 -21.34 19.02
C LYS A 197 21.54 -20.01 18.30
N LYS A 198 22.79 -19.76 17.88
CA LYS A 198 23.18 -18.53 17.17
C LYS A 198 22.52 -18.46 15.79
N THR A 199 22.54 -19.57 15.05
CA THR A 199 21.87 -19.69 13.74
C THR A 199 20.36 -19.55 13.88
N ALA A 200 19.74 -20.24 14.84
CA ALA A 200 18.31 -20.15 15.09
C ALA A 200 17.88 -18.72 15.43
N THR A 201 18.65 -18.02 16.25
CA THR A 201 18.37 -16.61 16.60
C THR A 201 18.43 -15.71 15.38
N ARG A 202 19.48 -15.85 14.57
CA ARG A 202 19.65 -15.06 13.34
C ARG A 202 18.51 -15.32 12.35
N ASP A 203 18.22 -16.59 12.07
CA ASP A 203 17.20 -16.97 11.08
C ASP A 203 15.80 -16.53 11.54
N LEU A 204 15.44 -16.70 12.83
CA LEU A 204 14.17 -16.24 13.38
C LEU A 204 14.05 -14.71 13.39
N GLN A 205 15.14 -13.99 13.71
CA GLN A 205 15.16 -12.52 13.62
C GLN A 205 15.01 -12.04 12.19
N GLU A 206 15.65 -12.70 11.22
CA GLU A 206 15.48 -12.39 9.79
C GLU A 206 14.03 -12.60 9.37
N MET A 207 13.40 -13.73 9.73
CA MET A 207 11.99 -13.98 9.42
C MET A 207 11.03 -12.99 10.08
N VAL A 208 11.35 -12.48 11.28
CA VAL A 208 10.60 -11.37 11.91
C VAL A 208 10.81 -10.06 11.16
N GLY A 209 12.06 -9.75 10.76
CA GLY A 209 12.38 -8.57 9.96
C GLY A 209 11.72 -8.57 8.59
N LEU A 210 11.52 -9.75 8.00
CA LEU A 210 10.77 -9.98 6.76
C LEU A 210 9.25 -9.97 6.96
N GLY A 211 8.75 -9.87 8.20
CA GLY A 211 7.32 -9.87 8.50
C GLY A 211 6.63 -11.24 8.35
N ILE A 212 7.40 -12.33 8.24
CA ILE A 212 6.88 -13.71 8.14
C ILE A 212 6.45 -14.22 9.51
N LEU A 213 7.20 -13.87 10.55
CA LEU A 213 6.93 -14.26 11.94
C LEU A 213 6.66 -13.03 12.81
N ILE A 214 5.83 -13.24 13.83
CA ILE A 214 5.62 -12.28 14.91
C ILE A 214 6.29 -12.84 16.16
N LYS A 215 7.19 -12.06 16.76
CA LYS A 215 7.81 -12.39 18.05
C LYS A 215 6.85 -12.02 19.18
N SER A 216 6.53 -12.98 20.03
CA SER A 216 5.75 -12.78 21.25
C SER A 216 6.63 -13.01 22.48
N GLY A 217 6.54 -12.11 23.47
CA GLY A 217 7.38 -12.09 24.67
C GLY A 217 8.56 -11.11 24.60
N ARG A 218 8.82 -10.40 25.71
CA ARG A 218 9.87 -9.36 25.81
C ARG A 218 11.28 -9.96 25.94
N THR A 219 11.50 -10.88 26.90
CA THR A 219 12.82 -11.48 27.15
C THR A 219 12.71 -12.82 27.89
N GLY A 220 13.65 -13.74 27.67
CA GLY A 220 13.78 -14.98 28.46
C GLY A 220 12.96 -16.18 27.98
N ARG A 221 12.61 -17.10 28.90
CA ARG A 221 11.95 -18.40 28.62
C ARG A 221 10.54 -18.29 28.04
N GLY A 222 9.93 -17.10 28.03
CA GLY A 222 8.60 -16.85 27.46
C GLY A 222 8.60 -16.37 26.00
N VAL A 223 9.76 -16.30 25.35
CA VAL A 223 9.86 -15.84 23.95
C VAL A 223 9.49 -16.98 22.99
N TYR A 224 8.45 -16.75 22.19
CA TYR A 224 8.06 -17.63 21.10
C TYR A 224 7.70 -16.81 19.86
N TYR A 225 7.60 -17.49 18.73
CA TYR A 225 7.33 -16.91 17.42
C TYR A 225 6.09 -17.58 16.86
N VAL A 226 5.22 -16.80 16.24
CA VAL A 226 4.02 -17.30 15.57
C VAL A 226 4.07 -16.89 14.10
N LEU A 227 3.42 -17.67 13.24
CA LEU A 227 3.29 -17.27 11.84
C LEU A 227 2.47 -15.99 11.78
N ASN A 228 2.95 -14.99 11.04
CA ASN A 228 2.18 -13.78 10.82
C ASN A 228 0.90 -14.15 10.04
N PRO A 229 -0.31 -13.89 10.56
CA PRO A 229 -1.55 -14.21 9.86
C PRO A 229 -1.68 -13.56 8.48
N THR A 230 -0.92 -12.48 8.23
CA THR A 230 -0.88 -11.81 6.91
C THR A 230 0.05 -12.49 5.91
N TYR A 231 0.87 -13.46 6.32
CA TYR A 231 1.79 -14.19 5.45
C TYR A 231 1.03 -15.24 4.61
N LYS A 232 0.72 -14.87 3.36
CA LYS A 232 0.20 -15.79 2.32
C LYS A 232 1.34 -16.38 1.49
N GLY A 233 2.29 -17.07 2.13
CA GLY A 233 3.29 -17.86 1.39
C GLY A 233 2.62 -18.88 0.48
N ASP A 234 3.20 -19.13 -0.70
CA ASP A 234 2.62 -19.87 -1.83
C ASP A 234 1.55 -20.91 -1.42
N ILE A 235 0.31 -20.63 -1.83
CA ILE A 235 -0.90 -21.41 -1.52
C ILE A 235 -1.00 -22.62 -2.48
N ARG A 236 -0.03 -22.80 -3.38
CA ARG A 236 -0.01 -23.93 -4.31
C ARG A 236 0.76 -25.09 -3.68
N GLY A 237 -0.01 -26.14 -3.42
CA GLY A 237 0.39 -27.35 -2.71
C GLY A 237 1.76 -27.93 -3.03
N GLN A 238 2.45 -28.34 -1.97
CA GLN A 238 3.03 -29.67 -1.95
C GLN A 238 2.49 -30.39 -0.71
N LYS A 239 1.50 -31.25 -0.94
CA LYS A 239 1.26 -32.40 -0.05
C LYS A 239 2.58 -33.17 -0.02
N TYR A 240 3.33 -33.04 1.07
CA TYR A 240 4.42 -33.95 1.35
C TYR A 240 3.80 -35.33 1.56
N ARG A 241 3.96 -36.24 0.59
CA ARG A 241 3.66 -37.65 0.79
C ARG A 241 4.75 -38.21 1.70
N PRO A 242 4.44 -38.79 2.87
CA PRO A 242 5.44 -39.54 3.60
C PRO A 242 5.86 -40.73 2.74
N CYS A 243 7.15 -40.85 2.45
CA CYS A 243 7.72 -42.11 1.99
C CYS A 243 7.68 -43.09 3.18
N GLY A 244 7.04 -44.25 2.96
CA GLY A 244 7.16 -45.43 3.81
C GLY A 244 5.96 -45.69 4.74
N LEU A 245 5.03 -46.54 4.29
CA LEU A 245 4.90 -47.95 4.70
C LEU A 245 3.88 -48.64 3.78
#